data_AF-A0A1X1DAJ8-F1
#
_entry.id   AF-A0A1X1DAJ8-F1
#
_cell.length_a   1.000
_cell.length_b   1.000
_cell.length_c   1.000
_cell.angle_alpha   90.00
_cell.angle_beta   90.00
_cell.angle_gamma   90.00
#
_symmetry.space_group_name_H-M   'P 1'
#
loop_
_entity.id
_entity.type
_entity.pdbx_description
1 polymer ?
#
loop_
_entity_poly.entity_id
_entity_poly.type
_entity_poly.pdbx_seq_one_letter_code
_entity_poly.pdbx_strand_id
1 'polypeptide(L)' 'MQDGYYWVKDGERFPEVWLYQRQFGWFRPCSAVPMTQKTFELMKYKVLGERLNQPLRQY' A
#
# COMPACT_ATOMS: atom_id res chain seq x y z
N MET A 1 10.82 1.73 2.61
CA MET A 1 10.12 0.92 1.59
C MET A 1 10.55 1.34 0.19
N GLN A 2 10.38 0.44 -0.78
CA GLN A 2 10.59 0.74 -2.20
C GLN A 2 9.25 1.02 -2.86
N ASP A 3 9.25 1.70 -3.99
CA ASP A 3 8.02 1.95 -4.72
C ASP A 3 7.42 0.63 -5.22
N GLY A 4 6.10 0.51 -5.14
CA GLY A 4 5.35 -0.65 -5.60
C GLY A 4 4.15 -1.01 -4.72
N TYR A 5 3.60 -2.20 -4.97
CA TYR A 5 2.39 -2.67 -4.32
C TYR A 5 2.68 -3.47 -3.05
N TYR A 6 1.84 -3.31 -2.03
CA TYR A 6 1.98 -4.00 -0.74
C TYR A 6 0.61 -4.44 -0.23
N TRP A 7 0.57 -5.57 0.48
CA TRP A 7 -0.59 -5.93 1.29
C TRP A 7 -0.66 -5.07 2.54
N VAL A 8 -1.77 -4.35 2.70
CA VAL A 8 -2.06 -3.49 3.84
C VAL A 8 -3.31 -4.02 4.55
N LYS A 9 -3.28 -4.04 5.88
CA LYS A 9 -4.44 -4.39 6.70
C LYS A 9 -4.89 -3.22 7.56
N ASP A 10 -6.20 -3.10 7.66
CA ASP A 10 -6.91 -2.16 8.53
C ASP A 10 -7.64 -2.92 9.63
N GLY A 11 -7.02 -3.10 10.79
CA GLY A 11 -7.66 -3.73 11.96
C GLY A 11 -8.42 -5.02 11.65
N GLU A 12 -9.76 -4.93 11.61
CA GLU A 12 -10.70 -6.03 11.39
C GLU A 12 -11.06 -6.30 9.92
N ARG A 13 -10.70 -5.40 8.99
CA ARG A 13 -11.00 -5.58 7.56
C ARG A 13 -10.05 -6.56 6.89
N PHE A 14 -10.51 -7.12 5.77
CA PHE A 14 -9.67 -7.91 4.88
C PHE A 14 -8.48 -7.08 4.39
N PRO A 15 -7.31 -7.72 4.21
CA PRO A 15 -6.17 -7.04 3.62
C PRO A 15 -6.47 -6.55 2.21
N GLU A 16 -5.93 -5.39 1.86
CA GLU A 16 -6.06 -4.75 0.56
C GLU A 16 -4.67 -4.51 -0.05
N VAL A 17 -4.57 -4.47 -1.37
CA VAL A 17 -3.33 -4.13 -2.06
C VAL A 17 -3.26 -2.62 -2.27
N TRP A 18 -2.29 -1.96 -1.65
CA TRP A 18 -2.08 -0.52 -1.80
C TRP A 18 -0.79 -0.26 -2.57
N LEU A 19 -0.73 0.88 -3.27
CA LEU A 19 0.49 1.34 -3.93
C LEU A 19 1.23 2.30 -2.99
N TYR A 20 2.53 2.08 -2.80
CA TYR A 20 3.43 3.03 -2.15
C TYR A 20 4.34 3.69 -3.20
N GLN A 21 4.42 5.01 -3.16
CA GLN A 21 5.39 5.79 -3.93
C GLN A 21 6.14 6.71 -2.98
N ARG A 22 7.47 6.63 -2.92
CA ARG A 22 8.29 7.38 -1.95
C ARG A 22 8.06 8.89 -1.99
N GLN A 23 7.79 9.46 -3.17
CA GLN A 23 7.55 10.89 -3.34
C GLN A 23 6.19 11.36 -2.78
N PHE A 24 5.18 10.49 -2.78
CA PHE A 24 3.79 10.87 -2.52
C PHE A 24 3.18 10.20 -1.29
N GLY A 25 3.53 8.94 -1.03
CA GLY A 25 3.00 8.11 0.05
C GLY A 25 2.15 6.95 -0.45
N TRP A 26 1.07 6.69 0.27
CA TRP A 26 0.22 5.51 0.13
C TRP A 26 -1.05 5.81 -0.66
N PHE A 27 -1.29 5.07 -1.74
CA PHE A 27 -2.52 5.13 -2.52
C PHE A 27 -3.36 3.89 -2.26
N ARG A 28 -4.62 4.11 -1.89
CA ARG A 28 -5.62 3.05 -1.78
C ARG A 28 -6.12 2.64 -3.19
N PRO A 29 -6.63 1.42 -3.37
CA PRO A 29 -7.22 0.97 -4.63
C PRO A 29 -8.21 1.95 -5.28
N CYS A 30 -9.02 2.64 -4.47
CA CYS A 30 -10.09 3.52 -4.95
C CYS A 30 -9.83 5.02 -4.70
N SER A 31 -8.58 5.42 -4.43
CA SER A 31 -8.23 6.83 -4.16
C SER A 31 -7.03 7.28 -4.98
N ALA A 32 -7.22 8.33 -5.77
CA ALA A 32 -6.14 9.03 -6.46
C ALA A 32 -5.36 9.99 -5.55
N VAL A 33 -5.86 10.25 -4.33
CA VAL A 33 -5.19 11.11 -3.35
C VAL A 33 -4.28 10.24 -2.48
N PRO A 34 -2.97 10.57 -2.39
CA PRO A 34 -2.04 9.84 -1.54
C PRO A 34 -2.24 10.18 -0.07
N MET A 35 -2.08 9.17 0.76
CA MET A 35 -2.01 9.27 2.21
C MET A 35 -0.55 9.36 2.64
N THR A 36 -0.22 10.38 3.43
CA THR A 36 1.13 10.51 4.00
C THR A 36 1.45 9.36 4.94
N GLN A 37 2.73 9.07 5.15
CA GLN A 37 3.18 8.05 6.11
C GLN A 37 2.66 8.32 7.54
N LYS A 38 2.63 9.59 7.96
CA LYS A 38 2.10 9.98 9.28
C LYS A 38 0.61 9.65 9.43
N THR A 39 -0.19 9.93 8.40
CA THR A 39 -1.62 9.58 8.40
C THR A 39 -1.82 8.06 8.37
N PHE A 40 -0.99 7.33 7.61
CA PHE A 40 -1.03 5.87 7.56
C PHE A 40 -0.83 5.25 8.94
N GLU A 41 0.16 5.72 9.69
CA GLU A 41 0.45 5.29 11.06
C GLU A 41 -0.63 5.71 12.06
N LEU A 42 -1.14 6.94 11.96
CA LEU A 42 -2.21 7.47 12.81
C LEU A 42 -3.48 6.61 12.71
N MET A 43 -3.80 6.18 11.49
CA MET A 43 -4.94 5.30 11.20
C MET A 43 -4.65 3.82 11.52
N LYS A 44 -3.46 3.50 12.05
CA LYS A 44 -3.04 2.16 12.47
C LYS A 44 -3.03 1.11 11.35
N TYR A 45 -2.84 1.54 10.11
CA TYR A 45 -2.63 0.63 8.99
C TYR A 45 -1.32 -0.14 9.18
N LYS A 46 -1.30 -1.41 8.77
CA LYS A 46 -0.12 -2.27 8.84
C LYS A 46 0.17 -2.89 7.49
N VAL A 47 1.44 -2.81 7.08
CA VAL A 47 1.92 -3.60 5.94
C VAL A 47 2.15 -5.04 6.41
N LEU A 48 1.59 -6.00 5.69
CA LEU A 48 1.60 -7.41 6.07
C LEU A 48 2.83 -8.18 5.60
N GLY A 49 3.64 -7.61 4.71
CA GLY A 49 4.81 -8.29 4.16
C GLY A 49 5.63 -7.42 3.23
N GLU A 50 6.49 -8.07 2.45
CA GLU A 50 7.34 -7.39 1.48
C GLU A 50 6.57 -6.90 0.26
N ARG A 51 7.27 -6.16 -0.60
CA ARG A 51 6.71 -5.63 -1.85
C ARG A 51 6.24 -6.78 -2.73
N LEU A 52 5.05 -6.64 -3.28
CA LEU A 52 4.54 -7.57 -4.26
C LEU A 52 5.35 -7.48 -5.55
N ASN A 53 5.75 -8.65 -6.04
CA ASN A 53 6.32 -8.76 -7.37
C ASN A 53 5.24 -8.44 -8.40
N GLN A 54 5.58 -7.64 -9.41
CA GLN A 54 4.70 -7.50 -10.55
C GLN A 54 4.49 -8.87 -11.19
N PRO A 55 3.27 -9.20 -11.64
CA PRO A 55 3.07 -10.42 -12.42
C PRO A 55 4.00 -10.36 -13.63
N LEU A 56 4.73 -11.45 -13.86
CA LEU A 56 5.51 -11.63 -15.07
C LEU A 56 4.51 -11.53 -16.24
N ARG A 57 4.65 -10.51 -17.09
CA ARG A 57 3.87 -10.44 -18.33
C ARG A 57 4.27 -11.66 -19.16
N GLN A 58 3.37 -12.63 -19.28
CA GLN A 58 3.50 -13.69 -20.27
C GLN A 58 3.14 -13.05 -21.62
N TYR A 59 4.13 -12.91 -22.49
CA TYR A 59 3.96 -12.53 -23.90
C TYR A 59 3.86 -13.79 -24.76
#